data_AF-V5GCA0-F1
#
_entry.id   AF-V5GCA0-F1
#
_cell.length_a   1.000
_cell.length_b   1.000
_cell.length_c   1.000
_cell.angle_alpha   90.00
_cell.angle_beta   90.00
_cell.angle_gamma   90.00
#
_symmetry.space_group_name_H-M   'P 1'
#
loop_
_entity.id
_entity.type
_entity.pdbx_description
1 polymer ?
#
loop_
_entity_poly.entity_id
_entity_poly.type
_entity_poly.pdbx_seq_one_letter_code
_entity_poly.pdbx_strand_id
1 'polypeptide(L)'
;TSVSDAEKVYRHRRVVFGVNCSPFLLGATIAYHLSRCLEKCEKTKVPYTNNTVVKLSSSFYVDNCVTSVSDEAELHRFIQESKIIMEEGRFDLRGWEYTRNTTPKITTVPVLGLTWLPDRDTLLINDDSIKTKYDLENITKRIILSTAQRIFDPIGFTCPSTLVPKLLLQHLWEKKLTWDEPVDAETDRAFR
;
A
#
# COMPACT_ATOMS: atom_id res chain seq x y z
N THR A 1 40.41 33.37 -7.09
CA THR A 1 40.65 32.11 -6.35
C THR A 1 39.30 31.51 -6.02
N SER A 2 38.90 30.49 -6.79
CA SER A 2 37.63 29.79 -6.66
C SER A 2 37.58 29.06 -5.31
N VAL A 3 36.67 29.48 -4.44
CA VAL A 3 36.33 28.73 -3.23
C VAL A 3 35.70 27.41 -3.69
N SER A 4 36.43 26.30 -3.58
CA SER A 4 35.85 24.98 -3.81
C SER A 4 34.85 24.73 -2.67
N ASP A 5 33.57 24.68 -2.98
CA ASP A 5 32.54 24.28 -2.01
C ASP A 5 32.89 22.89 -1.48
N ALA A 6 33.28 22.81 -0.20
CA ALA A 6 33.66 21.56 0.44
C ALA A 6 32.43 20.64 0.54
N GLU A 7 32.60 19.39 0.12
CA GLU A 7 31.56 18.36 0.19
C GLU A 7 31.05 18.20 1.64
N LYS A 8 29.73 18.30 1.82
CA LYS A 8 29.07 18.09 3.12
C LYS A 8 28.50 16.68 3.18
N VAL A 9 29.07 15.85 4.05
CA VAL A 9 28.61 14.48 4.30
C VAL A 9 27.65 14.43 5.49
N TYR A 10 26.50 13.79 5.31
CA TYR A 10 25.49 13.60 6.36
C TYR A 10 25.34 12.12 6.72
N ARG A 11 24.97 11.84 7.98
CA ARG A 11 24.66 10.49 8.48
C ARG A 11 23.33 10.50 9.22
N HIS A 12 22.43 9.60 8.82
CA HIS A 12 21.17 9.41 9.52
C HIS A 12 21.38 8.83 10.92
N ARG A 13 20.62 9.34 11.90
CA ARG A 13 20.59 8.85 13.28
C ARG A 13 19.29 8.11 13.63
N ARG A 14 18.46 7.87 12.61
CA ARG A 14 17.15 7.22 12.69
C ARG A 14 17.06 6.22 11.54
N VAL A 15 16.17 5.25 11.69
CA VAL A 15 15.81 4.34 10.60
C VAL A 15 15.35 5.16 9.41
N VAL A 16 15.91 4.89 8.24
CA VAL A 16 15.72 5.69 7.03
C VAL A 16 14.62 5.10 6.16
N PHE A 17 13.89 5.96 5.45
CA PHE A 17 13.02 5.52 4.38
C PHE A 17 13.85 5.05 3.18
N GLY A 18 13.39 4.01 2.49
CA GLY A 18 14.01 3.51 1.25
C GLY A 18 15.09 2.45 1.42
N VAL A 19 15.39 2.00 2.64
CA VAL A 19 16.29 0.84 2.86
C VAL A 19 15.46 -0.40 3.16
N ASN A 20 15.81 -1.52 2.53
CA ASN A 20 15.03 -2.77 2.56
C ASN A 20 14.78 -3.32 3.98
N CYS A 21 15.67 -3.05 4.95
CA CYS A 21 15.52 -3.54 6.33
C CYS A 21 14.61 -2.65 7.20
N SER A 22 14.34 -1.41 6.80
CA SER A 22 13.58 -0.44 7.59
C SER A 22 12.14 -0.89 7.90
N PRO A 23 11.36 -1.40 6.92
CA PRO A 23 10.01 -1.91 7.20
C PRO A 23 9.99 -3.06 8.21
N PHE A 24 10.97 -3.97 8.12
CA PHE A 24 11.09 -5.09 9.05
C PHE A 24 11.36 -4.62 10.48
N LEU A 25 12.30 -3.68 10.65
CA LEU A 25 12.63 -3.11 11.97
C LEU A 25 11.43 -2.37 12.57
N LEU A 26 10.70 -1.61 11.75
CA LEU A 26 9.48 -0.93 12.19
C LEU A 26 8.42 -1.94 12.62
N GLY A 27 8.13 -2.95 11.80
CA GLY A 27 7.15 -4.00 12.10
C GLY A 27 7.46 -4.74 13.39
N ALA A 28 8.73 -5.14 13.60
CA ALA A 28 9.17 -5.79 14.84
C ALA A 28 8.99 -4.86 16.06
N THR A 29 9.29 -3.57 15.90
CA THR A 29 9.13 -2.57 16.98
C THR A 29 7.65 -2.37 17.34
N ILE A 30 6.77 -2.24 16.34
CA ILE A 30 5.32 -2.13 16.54
C ILE A 30 4.77 -3.40 17.20
N ALA A 31 5.15 -4.59 16.71
CA ALA A 31 4.69 -5.86 17.28
C ALA A 31 5.09 -6.02 18.75
N TYR A 32 6.34 -5.66 19.09
CA TYR A 32 6.82 -5.66 20.48
C TYR A 32 6.03 -4.68 21.35
N HIS A 33 5.80 -3.46 20.85
CA HIS A 33 5.01 -2.43 21.55
C HIS A 33 3.58 -2.90 21.83
N LEU A 34 2.88 -3.40 20.81
CA LEU A 34 1.49 -3.87 20.95
C LEU A 34 1.38 -5.08 21.90
N SER A 35 2.34 -6.00 21.88
CA SER A 35 2.40 -7.12 22.84
C SER A 35 2.47 -6.62 24.29
N ARG A 36 3.25 -5.56 24.55
CA ARG A 36 3.33 -4.95 25.88
C ARG A 36 2.04 -4.20 26.26
N CYS A 37 1.37 -3.56 25.30
CA CYS A 37 0.08 -2.94 25.54
C CYS A 37 -0.98 -3.97 25.93
N LEU A 38 -0.99 -5.17 25.33
CA LEU A 38 -1.85 -6.28 25.75
C LEU A 38 -1.59 -6.70 27.19
N GLU A 39 -0.33 -6.92 27.56
CA GLU A 39 0.01 -7.25 28.95
C GLU A 39 -0.41 -6.15 29.95
N LYS A 40 -0.31 -4.88 29.56
CA LYS A 40 -0.75 -3.75 30.40
C LYS A 40 -2.25 -3.77 30.64
N CYS A 41 -3.06 -4.13 29.64
CA CYS A 41 -4.51 -4.23 29.81
C CYS A 41 -4.91 -5.24 30.88
N GLU A 42 -4.18 -6.35 31.00
CA GLU A 42 -4.46 -7.38 32.00
C GLU A 42 -4.05 -6.96 33.41
N LYS A 43 -2.96 -6.18 33.52
CA LYS A 43 -2.34 -5.82 34.81
C LYS A 43 -2.83 -4.49 35.38
N THR A 44 -3.29 -3.57 34.53
CA THR A 44 -3.58 -2.18 34.91
C THR A 44 -4.82 -1.63 34.21
N LYS A 45 -5.45 -0.62 34.82
CA LYS A 45 -6.55 0.10 34.20
C LYS A 45 -6.00 1.04 33.12
N VAL A 46 -6.25 0.70 31.87
CA VAL A 46 -5.84 1.47 30.68
C VAL A 46 -7.06 2.09 29.98
N PRO A 47 -6.89 3.16 29.19
CA PRO A 47 -7.98 3.84 28.49
C PRO A 47 -8.33 3.22 27.12
N TYR A 48 -7.97 1.96 26.88
CA TYR A 48 -8.21 1.24 25.63
C TYR A 48 -8.54 -0.23 25.88
N THR A 49 -9.12 -0.91 24.90
CA THR A 49 -9.57 -2.30 25.03
C THR A 49 -8.60 -3.31 24.43
N ASN A 50 -8.60 -4.55 24.95
CA ASN A 50 -7.86 -5.66 24.35
C ASN A 50 -8.22 -5.89 22.88
N ASN A 51 -9.51 -5.75 22.55
CA ASN A 51 -9.99 -5.93 21.19
C ASN A 51 -9.34 -4.93 20.23
N THR A 52 -9.21 -3.66 20.62
CA THR A 52 -8.54 -2.65 19.80
C THR A 52 -7.06 -2.96 19.60
N VAL A 53 -6.34 -3.40 20.63
CA VAL A 53 -4.91 -3.75 20.49
C VAL A 53 -4.72 -4.94 19.54
N VAL A 54 -5.56 -5.97 19.67
CA VAL A 54 -5.54 -7.14 18.78
C VAL A 54 -5.84 -6.72 17.34
N LYS A 55 -6.91 -5.94 17.12
CA LYS A 55 -7.29 -5.45 15.80
C LYS A 55 -6.21 -4.56 15.18
N LEU A 56 -5.63 -3.66 15.96
CA LEU A 56 -4.54 -2.79 15.53
C LEU A 56 -3.31 -3.59 15.09
N SER A 57 -3.00 -4.70 15.76
CA SER A 57 -1.85 -5.55 15.41
C SER A 57 -1.98 -6.24 14.05
N SER A 58 -3.21 -6.52 13.59
CA SER A 58 -3.47 -7.08 12.26
C SER A 58 -3.80 -6.02 11.19
N SER A 59 -3.79 -4.74 11.54
CA SER A 59 -4.20 -3.65 10.65
C SER A 59 -3.04 -2.91 9.97
N PHE A 60 -1.79 -3.22 10.29
CA PHE A 60 -0.63 -2.52 9.71
C PHE A 60 -0.11 -3.17 8.43
N TYR A 61 0.10 -2.36 7.40
CA TYR A 61 0.98 -2.63 6.28
C TYR A 61 2.09 -1.57 6.25
N VAL A 62 3.30 -1.96 6.66
CA VAL A 62 4.44 -1.07 6.87
C VAL A 62 4.06 0.08 7.81
N ASP A 63 3.84 1.29 7.29
CA ASP A 63 3.50 2.51 8.00
C ASP A 63 1.99 2.86 7.94
N ASN A 64 1.21 2.16 7.10
CA ASN A 64 -0.21 2.41 6.94
C ASN A 64 -1.04 1.48 7.83
N CYS A 65 -1.98 2.04 8.60
CA CYS A 65 -3.00 1.29 9.34
C CYS A 65 -4.30 1.28 8.55
N VAL A 66 -4.74 0.10 8.08
CA VAL A 66 -5.96 -0.09 7.29
C VAL A 66 -6.80 -1.18 7.92
N THR A 67 -8.05 -0.89 8.24
CA THR A 67 -8.97 -1.84 8.87
C THR A 67 -10.42 -1.52 8.54
N SER A 68 -11.32 -2.47 8.75
CA SER A 68 -12.77 -2.26 8.68
C SER A 68 -13.42 -2.50 10.04
N VAL A 69 -14.48 -1.77 10.33
CA VAL A 69 -15.26 -1.83 11.57
C VAL A 69 -16.74 -1.92 11.23
N SER A 70 -17.54 -2.39 12.19
CA SER A 70 -18.94 -2.75 11.95
C SER A 70 -19.86 -1.53 11.93
N ASP A 71 -19.49 -0.48 12.67
CA ASP A 71 -20.30 0.73 12.84
C ASP A 71 -19.45 1.96 13.18
N GLU A 72 -20.09 3.13 13.13
CA GLU A 72 -19.47 4.44 13.37
C GLU A 72 -19.00 4.61 14.83
N ALA A 73 -19.65 3.97 15.80
CA ALA A 73 -19.20 4.03 17.19
C ALA A 73 -17.92 3.21 17.40
N GLU A 74 -17.82 2.02 16.78
CA GLU A 74 -16.59 1.23 16.71
C GLU A 74 -15.48 2.00 15.98
N LEU A 75 -15.78 2.70 14.89
CA LEU A 75 -14.81 3.55 14.17
C LEU A 75 -14.18 4.60 15.08
N HIS A 76 -15.00 5.43 15.74
CA HIS A 76 -14.50 6.50 16.59
C HIS A 76 -13.70 5.96 17.79
N ARG A 77 -14.17 4.85 18.40
CA ARG A 77 -13.42 4.17 19.47
C ARG A 77 -12.08 3.66 18.97
N PHE A 78 -12.05 2.97 17.83
CA PHE A 78 -10.82 2.43 17.25
C PHE A 78 -9.82 3.57 16.98
N ILE A 79 -10.23 4.65 16.33
CA ILE A 79 -9.36 5.81 16.07
C ILE A 79 -8.79 6.39 17.37
N GLN A 80 -9.62 6.60 18.39
CA GLN A 80 -9.20 7.19 19.66
C GLN A 80 -8.24 6.27 20.41
N GLU A 81 -8.62 5.01 20.59
CA GLU A 81 -7.83 4.02 21.31
C GLU A 81 -6.51 3.71 20.58
N SER A 82 -6.52 3.56 19.26
CA SER A 82 -5.30 3.36 18.46
C SER A 82 -4.33 4.53 18.57
N LYS A 83 -4.82 5.77 18.58
CA LYS A 83 -3.96 6.95 18.83
C LYS A 83 -3.28 6.88 20.20
N ILE A 84 -4.04 6.55 21.25
CA ILE A 84 -3.48 6.44 22.60
C ILE A 84 -2.42 5.33 22.66
N ILE A 85 -2.76 4.15 22.14
CA ILE A 85 -1.86 2.99 22.11
C ILE A 85 -0.56 3.35 21.39
N MET A 86 -0.63 3.94 20.20
CA MET A 86 0.57 4.25 19.40
C MET A 86 1.39 5.40 19.99
N GLU A 87 0.75 6.42 20.60
CA GLU A 87 1.42 7.53 21.26
C GLU A 87 2.26 7.08 22.47
N GLU A 88 1.83 6.03 23.20
CA GLU A 88 2.67 5.42 24.25
C GLU A 88 4.02 4.91 23.72
N GLY A 89 4.04 4.46 22.45
CA GLY A 89 5.25 4.05 21.73
C GLY A 89 5.96 5.20 21.01
N ARG A 90 5.49 6.44 21.18
CA ARG A 90 5.94 7.65 20.44
C ARG A 90 5.69 7.57 18.93
N PHE A 91 4.67 6.82 18.52
CA PHE A 91 4.22 6.76 17.14
C PHE A 91 2.98 7.65 16.97
N ASP A 92 3.10 8.71 16.17
CA ASP A 92 2.01 9.62 15.82
C ASP A 92 1.15 9.01 14.70
N LEU A 93 0.03 8.38 15.06
CA LEU A 93 -0.92 7.78 14.12
C LEU A 93 -1.98 8.82 13.68
N ARG A 94 -1.86 9.28 12.44
CA ARG A 94 -2.60 10.42 11.87
C ARG A 94 -3.10 10.15 10.44
N GLY A 95 -3.82 11.10 9.86
CA GLY A 95 -4.32 11.01 8.49
C GLY A 95 -5.47 10.02 8.34
N TRP A 96 -6.37 9.99 9.32
CA TRP A 96 -7.50 9.07 9.33
C TRP A 96 -8.50 9.43 8.24
N GLU A 97 -8.75 8.46 7.34
CA GLU A 97 -9.79 8.50 6.33
C GLU A 97 -10.75 7.33 6.58
N TYR A 98 -12.04 7.55 6.37
CA TYR A 98 -13.07 6.53 6.61
C TYR A 98 -14.29 6.76 5.69
N THR A 99 -15.09 5.71 5.49
CA THR A 99 -16.27 5.75 4.61
C THR A 99 -17.25 6.80 5.09
N ARG A 100 -17.81 7.60 4.18
CA ARG A 100 -18.73 8.72 4.49
C ARG A 100 -18.11 9.84 5.34
N ASN A 101 -16.79 9.99 5.34
CA ASN A 101 -16.14 11.16 5.93
C ASN A 101 -16.67 12.44 5.26
N THR A 102 -17.18 13.37 6.06
CA THR A 102 -17.94 14.55 5.60
C THR A 102 -17.08 15.69 5.06
N THR A 103 -15.78 15.46 4.84
CA THR A 103 -14.88 16.47 4.28
C THR A 103 -15.08 16.62 2.76
N PRO A 104 -15.59 17.78 2.28
CA PRO A 104 -16.10 17.94 0.91
C PRO A 104 -15.02 18.06 -0.18
N LYS A 105 -13.80 17.56 0.05
CA LYS A 105 -12.64 17.77 -0.86
C LYS A 105 -11.97 16.50 -1.38
N ILE A 106 -12.17 15.34 -0.77
CA ILE A 106 -11.43 14.13 -1.16
C ILE A 106 -12.35 13.23 -1.98
N THR A 107 -12.20 13.28 -3.29
CA THR A 107 -12.91 12.36 -4.21
C THR A 107 -12.32 10.96 -4.18
N THR A 108 -11.03 10.82 -3.85
CA THR A 108 -10.26 9.57 -3.94
C THR A 108 -9.12 9.55 -2.91
N VAL A 109 -8.90 8.44 -2.23
CA VAL A 109 -7.81 8.21 -1.27
C VAL A 109 -6.90 7.09 -1.77
N PRO A 110 -5.57 7.28 -1.85
CA PRO A 110 -4.66 6.18 -2.16
C PRO A 110 -4.59 5.20 -0.97
N VAL A 111 -4.82 3.91 -1.22
CA VAL A 111 -4.77 2.85 -0.20
C VAL A 111 -3.98 1.68 -0.75
N LEU A 112 -2.77 1.46 -0.18
CA LEU A 112 -1.91 0.31 -0.48
C LEU A 112 -1.63 0.09 -1.98
N GLY A 113 -1.51 1.16 -2.77
CA GLY A 113 -1.29 1.10 -4.23
C GLY A 113 -2.56 1.13 -5.08
N LEU A 114 -3.73 1.04 -4.45
CA LEU A 114 -5.04 1.20 -5.09
C LEU A 114 -5.62 2.59 -4.80
N THR A 115 -6.71 2.92 -5.50
CA THR A 115 -7.49 4.15 -5.28
C THR A 115 -8.81 3.78 -4.62
N TRP A 116 -9.09 4.32 -3.45
CA TRP A 116 -10.35 4.12 -2.74
C TRP A 116 -11.28 5.32 -2.92
N LEU A 117 -12.56 5.03 -3.14
CA LEU A 117 -13.66 6.00 -3.17
C LEU A 117 -14.45 5.93 -1.86
N PRO A 118 -14.21 6.83 -0.88
CA PRO A 118 -14.83 6.73 0.44
C PRO A 118 -16.35 6.88 0.45
N ASP A 119 -16.93 7.58 -0.53
CA ASP A 119 -18.38 7.78 -0.63
C ASP A 119 -19.13 6.48 -0.98
N ARG A 120 -18.50 5.66 -1.83
CA ARG A 120 -19.08 4.42 -2.38
C ARG A 120 -18.50 3.16 -1.77
N ASP A 121 -17.51 3.31 -0.91
CA ASP A 121 -16.69 2.23 -0.37
C ASP A 121 -16.16 1.28 -1.47
N THR A 122 -15.57 1.86 -2.52
CA THR A 122 -15.14 1.11 -3.71
C THR A 122 -13.65 1.29 -3.95
N LEU A 123 -12.93 0.18 -4.15
CA LEU A 123 -11.54 0.18 -4.58
C LEU A 123 -11.45 0.16 -6.11
N LEU A 124 -10.53 0.94 -6.64
CA LEU A 124 -10.25 1.12 -8.06
C LEU A 124 -8.75 0.98 -8.32
N ILE A 125 -8.42 0.49 -9.51
CA ILE A 125 -7.07 0.61 -10.07
C ILE A 125 -6.97 1.99 -10.72
N ASN A 126 -5.86 2.69 -10.49
CA ASN A 126 -5.59 3.93 -11.20
C ASN A 126 -5.31 3.62 -12.68
N ASP A 127 -6.27 3.94 -13.54
CA ASP A 127 -6.40 3.41 -14.90
C ASP A 127 -5.87 4.34 -16.00
N ASP A 128 -5.71 5.63 -15.71
CA ASP A 128 -5.27 6.64 -16.71
C ASP A 128 -3.95 6.28 -17.38
N SER A 129 -3.14 5.52 -16.65
CA SER A 129 -1.82 5.06 -17.01
C SER A 129 -1.81 3.75 -17.81
N ILE A 130 -2.87 2.95 -17.72
CA ILE A 130 -3.01 1.65 -18.36
C ILE A 130 -3.67 1.85 -19.74
N LYS A 131 -4.73 2.67 -19.78
CA LYS A 131 -5.47 3.06 -20.99
C LYS A 131 -4.57 3.48 -22.16
N THR A 132 -3.61 4.37 -21.91
CA THR A 132 -2.72 4.89 -22.95
C THR A 132 -1.84 3.84 -23.64
N LYS A 133 -1.70 2.65 -23.04
CA LYS A 133 -0.88 1.57 -23.63
C LYS A 133 -1.67 0.64 -24.52
N TYR A 134 -2.99 0.58 -24.38
CA TYR A 134 -3.83 -0.19 -25.29
C TYR A 134 -3.90 0.48 -26.65
N ASP A 135 -3.89 1.80 -26.74
CA ASP A 135 -4.01 2.50 -28.03
C ASP A 135 -2.74 2.47 -28.91
N LEU A 136 -1.67 1.80 -28.46
CA LEU A 136 -0.44 1.67 -29.24
C LEU A 136 -0.63 0.71 -30.42
N GLU A 137 -0.14 1.09 -31.60
CA GLU A 137 -0.25 0.26 -32.82
C GLU A 137 0.51 -1.07 -32.73
N ASN A 138 1.65 -1.08 -32.03
CA ASN A 138 2.50 -2.27 -31.90
C ASN A 138 2.68 -2.64 -30.43
N ILE A 139 1.91 -3.63 -29.97
CA ILE A 139 2.08 -4.19 -28.63
C ILE A 139 3.30 -5.10 -28.62
N THR A 140 4.18 -4.89 -27.65
CA THR A 140 5.42 -5.66 -27.46
C THR A 140 5.42 -6.34 -26.10
N LYS A 141 6.29 -7.34 -25.92
CA LYS A 141 6.51 -7.99 -24.62
C LYS A 141 6.83 -6.98 -23.51
N ARG A 142 7.63 -5.94 -23.82
CA ARG A 142 7.96 -4.86 -22.88
C ARG A 142 6.72 -4.07 -22.44
N ILE A 143 5.81 -3.78 -23.36
CA ILE A 143 4.57 -3.06 -23.05
C ILE A 143 3.70 -3.89 -22.11
N ILE A 144 3.46 -5.16 -22.43
CA ILE A 144 2.65 -6.08 -21.61
C ILE A 144 3.26 -6.22 -20.21
N LEU A 145 4.58 -6.42 -20.10
CA LEU A 145 5.27 -6.51 -18.81
C LEU A 145 5.08 -5.24 -17.99
N SER A 146 5.35 -4.09 -18.60
CA SER A 146 5.24 -2.81 -17.93
C SER A 146 3.80 -2.50 -17.52
N THR A 147 2.79 -3.00 -18.24
CA THR A 147 1.38 -2.87 -17.84
C THR A 147 1.04 -3.80 -16.67
N ALA A 148 1.43 -5.08 -16.75
CA ALA A 148 1.19 -6.05 -15.69
C ALA A 148 1.82 -5.63 -14.34
N GLN A 149 3.02 -5.03 -14.38
CA GLN A 149 3.79 -4.64 -13.20
C GLN A 149 3.44 -3.23 -12.66
N ARG A 150 2.60 -2.46 -13.36
CA ARG A 150 2.14 -1.14 -12.87
C ARG A 150 1.13 -1.24 -11.75
N ILE A 151 0.36 -2.33 -11.73
CA ILE A 151 -0.63 -2.58 -10.69
C ILE A 151 0.13 -3.10 -9.47
N PHE A 152 0.40 -2.20 -8.52
CA PHE A 152 0.95 -2.56 -7.22
C PHE A 152 -0.20 -2.88 -6.28
N ASP A 153 -0.32 -4.17 -5.95
CA ASP A 153 -1.38 -4.69 -5.11
C ASP A 153 -0.80 -5.71 -4.13
N PRO A 154 -0.36 -5.26 -2.95
CA PRO A 154 0.31 -6.11 -1.97
C PRO A 154 -0.63 -7.12 -1.30
N ILE A 155 -1.95 -6.96 -1.43
CA ILE A 155 -2.98 -7.78 -0.79
C ILE A 155 -3.71 -8.70 -1.78
N GLY A 156 -3.56 -8.47 -3.08
CA GLY A 156 -3.98 -9.38 -4.14
C GLY A 156 -5.43 -9.22 -4.61
N PHE A 157 -6.12 -8.12 -4.30
CA PHE A 157 -7.49 -7.84 -4.79
C PHE A 157 -7.62 -7.85 -6.32
N THR A 158 -6.57 -7.43 -7.03
CA THR A 158 -6.48 -7.32 -8.48
C THR A 158 -5.89 -8.58 -9.12
N CYS A 159 -5.62 -9.64 -8.34
CA CYS A 159 -5.05 -10.88 -8.84
C CYS A 159 -5.84 -11.48 -10.04
N PRO A 160 -7.20 -11.53 -10.02
CA PRO A 160 -7.96 -12.05 -11.16
C PRO A 160 -7.72 -11.25 -12.45
N SER A 161 -7.65 -9.92 -12.35
CA SER A 161 -7.43 -9.03 -13.50
C SER A 161 -5.98 -9.04 -13.97
N THR A 162 -5.01 -9.24 -13.08
CA THR A 162 -3.58 -9.30 -13.43
C THR A 162 -3.11 -10.68 -13.89
N LEU A 163 -3.95 -11.72 -13.78
CA LEU A 163 -3.60 -13.08 -14.18
C LEU A 163 -3.40 -13.20 -15.70
N VAL A 164 -4.34 -12.69 -16.50
CA VAL A 164 -4.29 -12.75 -17.96
C VAL A 164 -2.98 -12.18 -18.51
N PRO A 165 -2.57 -10.92 -18.21
CA PRO A 165 -1.32 -10.39 -18.74
C PRO A 165 -0.08 -11.15 -18.23
N LYS A 166 -0.12 -11.78 -17.06
CA LYS A 166 0.98 -12.65 -16.57
C LYS A 166 1.07 -13.97 -17.35
N LEU A 167 -0.07 -14.57 -17.70
CA LEU A 167 -0.11 -15.76 -18.58
C LEU A 167 0.36 -15.43 -19.99
N LEU A 168 -0.04 -14.27 -20.54
CA LEU A 168 0.46 -13.80 -21.83
C LEU A 168 1.99 -13.61 -21.79
N LEU A 169 2.53 -13.02 -20.72
CA LEU A 169 3.97 -12.90 -20.55
C LEU A 169 4.65 -14.27 -20.55
N GLN A 170 4.13 -15.23 -19.79
CA GLN A 170 4.65 -16.60 -19.76
C GLN A 170 4.71 -17.20 -21.17
N HIS A 171 3.62 -17.11 -21.94
CA HIS A 171 3.58 -17.60 -23.32
C HIS A 171 4.61 -16.94 -24.23
N LEU A 172 4.79 -15.62 -24.10
CA LEU A 172 5.79 -14.87 -24.87
C LEU A 172 7.23 -15.27 -24.51
N TRP A 173 7.48 -15.66 -23.25
CA TRP A 173 8.77 -16.22 -22.84
C TRP A 173 9.03 -17.59 -23.46
N GLU A 174 8.03 -18.46 -23.51
CA GLU A 174 8.12 -19.79 -24.14
C GLU A 174 8.40 -19.67 -25.65
N LYS A 175 7.80 -18.68 -26.31
CA LYS A 175 8.05 -18.32 -27.72
C LYS A 175 9.42 -17.67 -27.98
N LYS A 176 10.18 -17.34 -26.94
CA LYS A 176 11.48 -16.65 -27.02
C LYS A 176 11.42 -15.31 -27.77
N LEU A 177 10.28 -14.61 -27.73
CA LEU A 177 10.11 -13.30 -28.37
C LEU A 177 11.07 -12.29 -27.73
N THR A 178 11.62 -11.37 -28.53
CA THR A 178 12.48 -10.31 -27.97
C THR A 178 11.65 -9.22 -27.26
N TRP A 179 12.30 -8.26 -26.60
CA TRP A 179 11.61 -7.26 -25.77
C TRP A 179 10.72 -6.29 -26.57
N ASP A 180 11.23 -5.86 -27.72
CA ASP A 180 10.69 -4.76 -28.52
C ASP A 180 10.10 -5.25 -29.86
N GLU A 181 9.99 -6.56 -30.03
CA GLU A 181 9.34 -7.19 -31.17
C GLU A 181 7.82 -7.22 -30.98
N PRO A 182 7.03 -6.92 -32.03
CA PRO A 182 5.57 -6.99 -31.97
C PRO A 182 5.07 -8.41 -31.66
N VAL A 183 4.00 -8.49 -30.86
CA VAL A 183 3.32 -9.76 -30.59
C VAL A 183 2.45 -10.18 -31.77
N ASP A 184 2.09 -11.46 -31.85
CA ASP A 184 1.14 -11.95 -32.84
C ASP A 184 -0.29 -11.41 -32.61
N ALA A 185 -1.12 -11.47 -33.65
CA ALA A 185 -2.48 -10.92 -33.64
C ALA A 185 -3.42 -11.62 -32.63
N GLU A 186 -3.11 -12.82 -32.16
CA GLU A 186 -3.88 -13.49 -31.11
C GLU A 186 -3.54 -12.88 -29.75
N THR A 187 -2.26 -12.69 -29.46
CA THR A 187 -1.76 -12.09 -28.22
C THR A 187 -2.13 -10.61 -28.12
N ASP A 188 -2.07 -9.85 -29.22
CA ASP A 188 -2.51 -8.45 -29.24
C ASP A 188 -4.00 -8.32 -28.88
N ARG A 189 -4.85 -9.17 -29.47
CA ARG A 189 -6.30 -9.20 -29.17
C ARG A 189 -6.61 -9.67 -27.75
N ALA A 190 -5.82 -10.60 -27.20
CA ALA A 190 -6.01 -11.08 -25.83
C ALA A 190 -5.52 -10.07 -24.77
N PHE A 191 -4.61 -9.18 -25.13
CA PHE A 191 -4.09 -8.15 -24.24
C PHE A 191 -5.03 -6.94 -24.13
N ARG A 192 -5.66 -6.54 -25.24
CA ARG A 192 -6.63 -5.43 -25.32
C ARG A 192 -7.98 -5.81 -24.70
#